data_AF-A0A251J2C3-F1
#
_entry.id   AF-A0A251J2C3-F1
#
_cell.length_a   1.000
_cell.length_b   1.000
_cell.length_c   1.000
_cell.angle_alpha   90.00
_cell.angle_beta   90.00
_cell.angle_gamma   90.00
#
_symmetry.space_group_name_H-M   'P 1'
#
loop_
_entity.id
_entity.type
_entity.pdbx_description
1 polymer ?
#
loop_
_entity_poly.entity_id
_entity_poly.type
_entity_poly.pdbx_seq_one_letter_code
_entity_poly.pdbx_strand_id
1 'polypeptide(L)'
;MKRTMPGIEPIDVISSDESSSLDGDTKINDGADAQQLSLDSTLGQPIKEMTFEGGVIRRAEMYQEYMRQLPIPACRGSLIPFSSWVGLGQSIKQLYGQPLHYLTNVLLRQWDHLRMGGEDEQKPLDIVIHPSKAEATIWLVEEVHRRTSSPHHVAKLWLLDPMYRRFIDSIFPQL
;
A
#
# COMPACT_ATOMS: atom_id res chain seq x y z
N MET A 1 -40.84 1.36 37.91
CA MET A 1 -41.08 2.82 37.92
C MET A 1 -40.65 3.38 36.57
N LYS A 2 -41.53 4.11 35.89
CA LYS A 2 -41.35 4.78 34.59
C LYS A 2 -41.03 6.26 34.81
N ARG A 3 -40.15 6.89 34.00
CA ARG A 3 -40.20 8.29 33.48
C ARG A 3 -39.27 8.35 32.24
N THR A 4 -39.72 8.47 31.00
CA THR A 4 -40.29 9.61 30.20
C THR A 4 -39.22 10.51 29.55
N MET A 5 -39.27 10.59 28.21
CA MET A 5 -38.51 11.44 27.27
C MET A 5 -39.08 12.87 27.14
N PRO A 6 -38.31 13.80 26.55
CA PRO A 6 -38.70 14.48 25.29
C PRO A 6 -37.48 14.68 24.35
N GLY A 7 -37.52 14.80 23.01
CA GLY A 7 -38.56 15.17 22.05
C GLY A 7 -38.32 16.57 21.47
N ILE A 8 -37.51 16.74 20.40
CA ILE A 8 -37.46 17.95 19.54
C ILE A 8 -37.13 17.53 18.08
N GLU A 9 -38.01 17.90 17.14
CA GLU A 9 -37.91 17.73 15.67
C GLU A 9 -37.29 18.99 14.96
N PRO A 10 -37.51 19.25 13.65
CA PRO A 10 -36.49 19.24 12.60
C PRO A 10 -36.07 20.66 12.13
N ILE A 11 -35.04 20.76 11.30
CA ILE A 11 -34.69 22.00 10.58
C ILE A 11 -34.69 21.72 9.07
N ASP A 12 -35.68 22.29 8.38
CA ASP A 12 -35.70 22.58 6.95
C ASP A 12 -35.06 23.95 6.71
N VAL A 13 -34.07 24.06 5.81
CA VAL A 13 -33.69 25.32 5.14
C VAL A 13 -33.40 25.08 3.66
N ILE A 14 -34.44 25.37 2.88
CA ILE A 14 -34.61 25.91 1.52
C ILE A 14 -33.39 26.62 0.86
N SER A 15 -33.17 26.35 -0.43
CA SER A 15 -32.95 27.33 -1.55
C SER A 15 -32.56 26.52 -2.82
N SER A 16 -33.46 26.23 -3.76
CA SER A 16 -34.04 27.06 -4.85
C SER A 16 -33.19 27.13 -6.13
N ASP A 17 -33.90 26.92 -7.24
CA ASP A 17 -33.50 26.64 -8.62
C ASP A 17 -32.82 27.78 -9.40
N GLU A 18 -31.99 27.44 -10.39
CA GLU A 18 -32.20 27.96 -11.76
C GLU A 18 -31.70 26.99 -12.86
N SER A 19 -32.68 26.44 -13.56
CA SER A 19 -32.54 25.76 -14.85
C SER A 19 -32.14 26.74 -15.95
N SER A 20 -31.25 26.31 -16.87
CA SER A 20 -31.22 26.87 -18.23
C SER A 20 -31.31 25.74 -19.25
N SER A 21 -32.53 25.60 -19.79
CA SER A 21 -32.84 24.87 -21.01
C SER A 21 -32.30 25.62 -22.23
N LEU A 22 -31.75 24.90 -23.20
CA LEU A 22 -31.66 25.39 -24.57
C LEU A 22 -32.14 24.28 -25.52
N ASP A 23 -33.41 24.40 -25.93
CA ASP A 23 -33.98 23.67 -27.06
C ASP A 23 -33.55 24.36 -28.37
N GLY A 24 -33.15 23.55 -29.33
CA GLY A 24 -32.90 23.93 -30.71
C GLY A 24 -33.23 22.75 -31.62
N ASP A 25 -34.40 22.81 -32.22
CA ASP A 25 -35.10 21.71 -32.88
C ASP A 25 -34.81 21.63 -34.39
N THR A 26 -34.76 20.39 -34.90
CA THR A 26 -35.08 19.94 -36.28
C THR A 26 -34.19 20.16 -37.53
N LYS A 27 -34.07 19.02 -38.27
CA LYS A 27 -34.17 18.76 -39.73
C LYS A 27 -32.90 18.49 -40.59
N ILE A 28 -32.76 17.19 -40.85
CA ILE A 28 -32.32 16.46 -42.05
C ILE A 28 -32.32 17.25 -43.38
N ASN A 29 -31.23 17.20 -44.15
CA ASN A 29 -31.25 16.94 -45.60
C ASN A 29 -29.87 16.48 -46.16
N ASP A 30 -29.94 15.61 -47.17
CA ASP A 30 -28.88 14.98 -47.97
C ASP A 30 -27.94 15.95 -48.70
N GLY A 31 -26.69 15.51 -48.94
CA GLY A 31 -25.78 16.17 -49.90
C GLY A 31 -24.36 15.58 -49.89
N ALA A 32 -23.97 15.01 -51.03
CA ALA A 32 -22.79 14.19 -51.29
C ALA A 32 -21.41 14.86 -51.21
N ASP A 33 -20.39 13.99 -51.10
CA ASP A 33 -19.00 14.08 -51.57
C ASP A 33 -18.06 15.17 -51.01
N ALA A 34 -17.04 14.73 -50.24
CA ALA A 34 -15.63 14.90 -50.64
C ALA A 34 -14.66 14.22 -49.64
N GLN A 35 -13.94 13.22 -50.17
CA GLN A 35 -12.51 12.97 -49.97
C GLN A 35 -11.99 12.67 -48.55
N GLN A 36 -11.86 11.37 -48.29
CA GLN A 36 -10.58 10.67 -48.07
C GLN A 36 -9.44 11.44 -47.35
N LEU A 37 -9.02 10.83 -46.24
CA LEU A 37 -7.68 10.78 -45.62
C LEU A 37 -7.68 11.27 -44.16
N SER A 38 -8.01 10.39 -43.22
CA SER A 38 -7.46 10.49 -41.87
C SER A 38 -6.90 9.14 -41.45
N LEU A 39 -5.58 9.09 -41.24
CA LEU A 39 -4.86 7.95 -40.72
C LEU A 39 -5.52 7.45 -39.43
N ASP A 40 -6.13 6.28 -39.50
CA ASP A 40 -6.60 5.57 -38.31
C ASP A 40 -5.45 4.75 -37.70
N SER A 41 -5.14 5.11 -36.46
CA SER A 41 -4.72 4.25 -35.35
C SER A 41 -3.55 3.28 -35.51
N THR A 42 -2.39 3.67 -34.98
CA THR A 42 -1.65 2.82 -34.01
C THR A 42 -0.70 3.65 -33.11
N LEU A 43 -1.21 4.67 -32.43
CA LEU A 43 -0.47 5.42 -31.40
C LEU A 43 -1.29 5.53 -30.10
N GLY A 44 -1.74 4.37 -29.61
CA GLY A 44 -2.59 4.30 -28.41
C GLY A 44 -1.86 4.13 -27.08
N GLN A 45 -0.54 3.94 -27.05
CA GLN A 45 0.18 3.54 -25.82
C GLN A 45 1.52 4.23 -25.53
N PRO A 46 1.58 5.58 -25.43
CA PRO A 46 2.66 6.18 -24.62
C PRO A 46 2.16 7.00 -23.41
N ILE A 47 1.01 7.65 -23.52
CA ILE A 47 0.59 8.69 -22.56
C ILE A 47 0.05 8.10 -21.25
N LYS A 48 -0.67 6.96 -21.33
CA LYS A 48 -1.28 6.31 -20.17
C LYS A 48 -0.25 5.60 -19.28
N GLU A 49 0.85 5.16 -19.87
CA GLU A 49 1.93 4.46 -19.18
C GLU A 49 2.84 5.44 -18.44
N MET A 50 3.22 6.56 -19.09
CA MET A 50 3.99 7.64 -18.46
C MET A 50 3.32 8.24 -17.21
N THR A 51 1.99 8.38 -17.24
CA THR A 51 1.23 8.94 -16.10
C THR A 51 1.08 7.94 -14.94
N PHE A 52 0.91 6.66 -15.24
CA PHE A 52 0.84 5.60 -14.22
C PHE A 52 2.19 5.40 -13.53
N GLU A 53 3.27 5.29 -14.31
CA GLU A 53 4.63 5.12 -13.81
C GLU A 53 5.05 6.31 -12.93
N GLY A 54 4.84 7.55 -13.41
CA GLY A 54 5.08 8.75 -12.61
C GLY A 54 4.28 8.76 -11.30
N GLY A 55 3.05 8.25 -11.32
CA GLY A 55 2.23 8.08 -10.12
C GLY A 55 2.80 7.07 -9.11
N VAL A 56 3.43 5.98 -9.58
CA VAL A 56 4.07 4.98 -8.71
C VAL A 56 5.34 5.55 -8.07
N ILE A 57 6.17 6.26 -8.84
CA ILE A 57 7.41 6.88 -8.34
C ILE A 57 7.10 7.86 -7.21
N ARG A 58 6.15 8.77 -7.41
CA ARG A 58 5.74 9.74 -6.37
C ARG A 58 5.26 9.06 -5.08
N ARG A 59 4.51 7.96 -5.19
CA ARG A 59 4.08 7.20 -4.00
C ARG A 59 5.26 6.53 -3.29
N ALA A 60 6.22 6.00 -4.03
CA ALA A 60 7.41 5.38 -3.46
C ALA A 60 8.30 6.42 -2.76
N GLU A 61 8.39 7.64 -3.28
CA GLU A 61 9.06 8.78 -2.62
C GLU A 61 8.41 9.10 -1.28
N MET A 62 7.09 9.30 -1.25
CA MET A 62 6.37 9.57 -0.01
C MET A 62 6.53 8.45 1.01
N TYR A 63 6.46 7.20 0.55
CA TYR A 63 6.60 6.02 1.39
C TYR A 63 8.01 5.91 1.98
N GLN A 64 9.05 6.03 1.16
CA GLN A 64 10.43 5.93 1.64
C GLN A 64 10.77 7.09 2.58
N GLU A 65 10.28 8.29 2.28
CA GLU A 65 10.44 9.46 3.14
C GLU A 65 9.84 9.23 4.53
N TYR A 66 8.60 8.73 4.58
CA TYR A 66 7.93 8.36 5.82
C TYR A 66 8.70 7.29 6.59
N MET A 67 9.06 6.18 5.95
CA MET A 67 9.75 5.07 6.63
C MET A 67 11.11 5.47 7.19
N ARG A 68 11.81 6.41 6.55
CA ARG A 68 13.12 6.93 6.99
C ARG A 68 13.05 7.75 8.28
N GLN A 69 11.90 8.35 8.58
CA GLN A 69 11.67 9.15 9.78
C GLN A 69 11.38 8.29 11.01
N LEU A 70 10.95 7.04 10.82
CA LEU A 70 10.61 6.15 11.92
C LEU A 70 11.88 5.62 12.64
N PRO A 71 12.04 5.88 13.95
CA PRO A 71 13.21 5.40 14.69
C PRO A 71 13.13 3.89 14.92
N ILE A 72 14.29 3.22 14.93
CA ILE A 72 14.37 1.84 15.41
C ILE A 72 14.20 1.82 16.93
N PRO A 73 13.34 0.97 17.51
CA PRO A 73 13.15 0.91 18.96
C PRO A 73 14.47 0.69 19.71
N ALA A 74 14.72 1.49 20.76
CA ALA A 74 15.95 1.41 21.55
C ALA A 74 15.94 0.25 22.55
N CYS A 75 14.80 0.02 23.21
CA CYS A 75 14.59 -1.09 24.13
C CYS A 75 14.08 -2.31 23.35
N ARG A 76 14.92 -3.33 23.21
CA ARG A 76 14.66 -4.59 22.49
C ARG A 76 15.06 -5.79 23.36
N GLY A 77 14.75 -7.01 22.92
CA GLY A 77 15.14 -8.24 23.62
C GLY A 77 13.95 -9.02 24.17
N SER A 78 12.79 -8.87 23.56
CA SER A 78 11.62 -9.66 23.95
C SER A 78 11.78 -11.09 23.47
N LEU A 79 11.49 -12.07 24.33
CA LEU A 79 11.48 -13.48 23.94
C LEU A 79 10.13 -13.81 23.29
N ILE A 80 9.96 -13.40 22.03
CA ILE A 80 8.73 -13.61 21.26
C ILE A 80 8.75 -15.04 20.68
N PRO A 81 7.87 -15.95 21.11
CA PRO A 81 7.74 -17.26 20.46
C PRO A 81 7.20 -17.11 19.03
N PHE A 82 7.70 -17.91 18.09
CA PHE A 82 7.33 -17.78 16.68
C PHE A 82 7.58 -19.07 15.87
N SER A 83 6.68 -19.38 14.95
CA SER A 83 6.80 -20.53 14.04
C SER A 83 7.24 -20.15 12.62
N SER A 84 7.20 -18.86 12.26
CA SER A 84 7.55 -18.33 10.94
C SER A 84 8.10 -16.90 11.00
N TRP A 85 8.86 -16.48 9.99
CA TRP A 85 9.41 -15.14 9.89
C TRP A 85 8.32 -14.09 9.72
N VAL A 86 7.30 -14.36 8.89
CA VAL A 86 6.14 -13.47 8.74
C VAL A 86 5.38 -13.35 10.07
N GLY A 87 5.22 -14.44 10.83
CA GLY A 87 4.58 -14.43 12.14
C GLY A 87 5.36 -13.62 13.19
N LEU A 88 6.69 -13.76 13.20
CA LEU A 88 7.55 -12.92 14.05
C LEU A 88 7.45 -11.45 13.65
N GLY A 89 7.48 -11.14 12.35
CA GLY A 89 7.30 -9.78 11.85
C GLY A 89 5.98 -9.16 12.31
N GLN A 90 4.89 -9.92 12.27
CA GLN A 90 3.58 -9.47 12.77
C GLN A 90 3.61 -9.20 14.29
N SER A 91 4.26 -10.07 15.05
CA SER A 91 4.38 -9.92 16.51
C SER A 91 5.22 -8.69 16.88
N ILE A 92 6.32 -8.44 16.16
CA ILE A 92 7.15 -7.23 16.31
C ILE A 92 6.33 -5.98 16.03
N LYS A 93 5.57 -5.95 14.94
CA LYS A 93 4.71 -4.80 14.60
C LYS A 93 3.71 -4.47 15.70
N GLN A 94 3.06 -5.49 16.26
CA GLN A 94 2.09 -5.33 17.35
C GLN A 94 2.77 -4.88 18.65
N LEU A 95 3.90 -5.49 19.00
CA LEU A 95 4.61 -5.22 20.24
C LEU A 95 5.19 -3.80 20.28
N TYR A 96 5.80 -3.35 19.19
CA TYR A 96 6.48 -2.06 19.11
C TYR A 96 5.62 -0.94 18.52
N GLY A 97 4.41 -1.26 18.03
CA GLY A 97 3.50 -0.29 17.43
C GLY A 97 4.08 0.39 16.19
N GLN A 98 4.97 -0.29 15.46
CA GLN A 98 5.62 0.25 14.27
C GLN A 98 5.44 -0.63 13.04
N PRO A 99 5.32 -0.03 11.83
CA PRO A 99 5.35 -0.78 10.58
C PRO A 99 6.75 -1.33 10.30
N LEU A 100 6.82 -2.41 9.53
CA LEU A 100 8.05 -2.85 8.88
C LEU A 100 8.05 -2.39 7.44
N HIS A 101 9.25 -2.19 6.90
CA HIS A 101 9.43 -1.78 5.52
C HIS A 101 8.93 -2.85 4.54
N TYR A 102 8.38 -2.43 3.40
CA TYR A 102 8.02 -3.24 2.24
C TYR A 102 9.07 -4.32 1.94
N LEU A 103 10.33 -3.92 1.79
CA LEU A 103 11.44 -4.85 1.51
C LEU A 103 11.64 -5.87 2.65
N THR A 104 11.47 -5.46 3.91
CA THR A 104 11.54 -6.37 5.06
C THR A 104 10.39 -7.37 4.99
N ASN A 105 9.16 -6.91 4.79
CA ASN A 105 7.99 -7.80 4.66
C ASN A 105 8.14 -8.80 3.48
N VAL A 106 8.70 -8.36 2.36
CA VAL A 106 9.03 -9.23 1.22
C VAL A 106 10.09 -10.27 1.62
N LEU A 107 11.16 -9.86 2.29
CA LEU A 107 12.24 -10.74 2.72
C LEU A 107 11.77 -11.80 3.73
N LEU A 108 10.97 -11.42 4.73
CA LEU A 108 10.41 -12.37 5.70
C LEU A 108 9.58 -13.45 5.01
N ARG A 109 8.76 -13.05 4.02
CA ARG A 109 8.01 -14.00 3.20
C ARG A 109 8.95 -14.92 2.41
N GLN A 110 10.03 -14.40 1.82
CA GLN A 110 10.99 -15.21 1.08
C GLN A 110 11.68 -16.23 2.00
N TRP A 111 12.10 -15.83 3.20
CA TRP A 111 12.69 -16.75 4.18
C TRP A 111 11.73 -17.85 4.61
N ASP A 112 10.44 -17.57 4.75
CA ASP A 112 9.44 -18.62 4.99
C ASP A 112 9.29 -19.56 3.79
N HIS A 113 9.32 -19.04 2.55
CA HIS A 113 9.22 -19.88 1.36
C HIS A 113 10.44 -20.80 1.19
N LEU A 114 11.64 -20.34 1.56
CA LEU A 114 12.87 -21.13 1.48
C LEU A 114 12.88 -22.36 2.41
N ARG A 115 11.97 -22.42 3.38
CA ARG A 115 11.84 -23.58 4.29
C ARG A 115 11.01 -24.70 3.70
N MET A 116 10.20 -24.44 2.68
CA MET A 116 9.30 -25.43 2.09
C MET A 116 10.10 -26.56 1.43
N GLY A 117 9.75 -27.82 1.73
CA GLY A 117 10.44 -29.01 1.27
C GLY A 117 11.71 -29.36 2.06
N GLY A 118 12.06 -28.62 3.11
CA GLY A 118 13.20 -28.89 3.97
C GLY A 118 12.88 -29.87 5.12
N GLU A 119 13.91 -30.48 5.70
CA GLU A 119 13.77 -31.44 6.82
C GLU A 119 13.06 -30.83 8.05
N ASP A 120 13.30 -29.54 8.30
CA ASP A 120 12.79 -28.79 9.44
C ASP A 120 11.58 -27.90 9.07
N GLU A 121 10.92 -28.15 7.94
CA GLU A 121 9.77 -27.35 7.49
C GLU A 121 8.66 -27.26 8.56
N GLN A 122 8.35 -28.39 9.21
CA GLN A 122 7.27 -28.49 10.19
C GLN A 122 7.68 -28.10 11.61
N LYS A 123 8.98 -27.85 11.86
CA LYS A 123 9.44 -27.44 13.18
C LYS A 123 9.12 -25.96 13.42
N PRO A 124 8.67 -25.58 14.63
CA PRO A 124 8.64 -24.18 15.02
C PRO A 124 10.02 -23.53 14.84
N LEU A 125 10.03 -22.33 14.27
CA LEU A 125 11.27 -21.66 13.89
C LEU A 125 12.08 -21.17 15.09
N ASP A 126 11.41 -20.87 16.21
CA ASP A 126 12.04 -20.51 17.48
C ASP A 126 12.88 -21.64 18.12
N ILE A 127 12.66 -22.89 17.73
CA ILE A 127 13.50 -24.03 18.12
C ILE A 127 14.80 -24.08 17.30
N VAL A 128 14.76 -23.60 16.06
CA VAL A 128 15.91 -23.58 15.14
C VAL A 128 16.74 -22.30 15.36
N ILE A 129 16.07 -21.16 15.55
CA ILE A 129 16.68 -19.84 15.71
C ILE A 129 16.16 -19.20 16.98
N HIS A 130 17.07 -18.93 17.92
CA HIS A 130 16.72 -18.29 19.18
C HIS A 130 15.96 -16.96 18.95
N PRO A 131 14.82 -16.71 19.62
CA PRO A 131 13.99 -15.52 19.43
C PRO A 131 14.74 -14.19 19.45
N SER A 132 15.63 -13.97 20.42
CA SER A 132 16.40 -12.72 20.49
C SER A 132 17.31 -12.49 19.27
N LYS A 133 17.85 -13.56 18.66
CA LYS A 133 18.68 -13.45 17.45
C LYS A 133 17.81 -13.16 16.23
N ALA A 134 16.64 -13.79 16.15
CA ALA A 134 15.68 -13.55 15.07
C ALA A 134 15.16 -12.10 15.12
N GLU A 135 14.74 -11.61 16.29
CA GLU A 135 14.33 -10.22 16.49
C GLU A 135 15.45 -9.23 16.13
N ALA A 136 16.67 -9.45 16.63
CA ALA A 136 17.81 -8.60 16.31
C ALA A 136 18.09 -8.55 14.80
N THR A 137 18.02 -9.69 14.12
CA THR A 137 18.20 -9.79 12.66
C THR A 137 17.17 -8.95 11.92
N ILE A 138 15.89 -9.04 12.29
CA ILE A 138 14.83 -8.24 11.65
C ILE A 138 15.11 -6.75 11.81
N TRP A 139 15.47 -6.30 13.02
CA TRP A 139 15.73 -4.88 13.26
C TRP A 139 16.97 -4.35 12.52
N LEU A 140 18.03 -5.16 12.40
CA LEU A 140 19.21 -4.78 11.62
C LEU A 140 18.89 -4.63 10.14
N VAL A 141 18.13 -5.57 9.58
CA VAL A 141 17.67 -5.49 8.18
C VAL A 141 16.71 -4.32 7.98
N GLU A 142 15.77 -4.11 8.89
CA GLU A 142 14.82 -3.00 8.84
C GLU A 142 15.54 -1.65 8.83
N GLU A 143 16.59 -1.49 9.64
CA GLU A 143 17.41 -0.28 9.65
C GLU A 143 18.07 -0.04 8.29
N VAL A 144 18.66 -1.06 7.68
CA VAL A 144 19.23 -0.96 6.32
C VAL A 144 18.16 -0.52 5.33
N HIS A 145 16.99 -1.15 5.34
CA HIS A 145 15.91 -0.83 4.41
C HIS A 145 15.36 0.60 4.60
N ARG A 146 15.18 1.06 5.84
CA ARG A 146 14.71 2.44 6.13
C ARG A 146 15.74 3.50 5.71
N ARG A 147 17.04 3.22 5.89
CA ARG A 147 18.11 4.22 5.71
C ARG A 147 18.68 4.28 4.29
N THR A 148 18.70 3.16 3.58
CA THR A 148 19.52 3.03 2.35
C THR A 148 18.71 2.82 1.07
N SER A 149 17.44 2.42 1.17
CA SER A 149 16.63 2.14 -0.01
C SER A 149 16.30 3.42 -0.77
N SER A 150 16.52 3.39 -2.09
CA SER A 150 16.09 4.48 -2.99
C SER A 150 14.59 4.36 -3.30
N PRO A 151 13.83 5.46 -3.30
CA PRO A 151 12.45 5.47 -3.79
C PRO A 151 12.29 4.90 -5.21
N HIS A 152 13.24 5.18 -6.11
CA HIS A 152 13.21 4.66 -7.48
C HIS A 152 13.33 3.14 -7.52
N HIS A 153 14.14 2.56 -6.64
CA HIS A 153 14.25 1.11 -6.53
C HIS A 153 12.94 0.49 -6.05
N VAL A 154 12.33 1.08 -5.02
CA VAL A 154 11.02 0.66 -4.49
C VAL A 154 9.93 0.77 -5.57
N ALA A 155 9.89 1.89 -6.31
CA ALA A 155 8.95 2.10 -7.40
C ALA A 155 9.10 1.03 -8.51
N LYS A 156 10.33 0.72 -8.90
CA LYS A 156 10.61 -0.34 -9.88
C LYS A 156 10.07 -1.69 -9.42
N LEU A 157 10.22 -2.03 -8.14
CA LEU A 157 9.66 -3.27 -7.60
C LEU A 157 8.13 -3.26 -7.58
N TRP A 158 7.50 -2.14 -7.25
CA TRP A 158 6.05 -2.00 -7.24
C TRP A 158 5.42 -2.07 -8.63
N LEU A 159 6.13 -1.60 -9.66
CA LEU A 159 5.71 -1.76 -11.06
C LEU A 159 5.73 -3.23 -11.51
N LEU A 160 6.64 -4.03 -10.95
CA LEU A 160 6.79 -5.46 -11.28
C LEU A 160 5.83 -6.37 -10.49
N ASP A 161 5.35 -5.96 -9.32
CA ASP A 161 4.43 -6.72 -8.49
C ASP A 161 3.08 -6.00 -8.33
N PRO A 162 2.03 -6.35 -9.10
CA PRO A 162 0.69 -5.77 -8.95
C PRO A 162 0.12 -5.87 -7.53
N MET A 163 0.59 -6.82 -6.73
CA MET A 163 0.14 -7.08 -5.36
C MET A 163 1.06 -6.47 -4.30
N TYR A 164 1.99 -5.57 -4.66
CA TYR A 164 2.98 -4.98 -3.74
C TYR A 164 2.36 -4.41 -2.45
N ARG A 165 1.13 -3.88 -2.56
CA ARG A 165 0.40 -3.24 -1.44
C ARG A 165 0.18 -4.16 -0.26
N ARG A 166 0.13 -5.49 -0.46
CA ARG A 166 -0.01 -6.45 0.65
C ARG A 166 1.18 -6.49 1.59
N PHE A 167 2.31 -5.92 1.19
CA PHE A 167 3.53 -5.83 1.97
C PHE A 167 3.76 -4.45 2.57
N ILE A 168 2.83 -3.50 2.38
CA ILE A 168 2.86 -2.19 3.00
C ILE A 168 1.93 -2.25 4.22
N ASP A 169 2.49 -2.00 5.40
CA ASP A 169 1.73 -2.03 6.63
C ASP A 169 0.86 -0.77 6.81
N SER A 170 -0.32 -0.93 7.39
CA SER A 170 -1.25 0.16 7.74
C SER A 170 -1.03 0.73 9.15
N ILE A 171 0.09 0.40 9.79
CA ILE A 171 0.41 0.82 11.15
C ILE A 171 1.09 2.19 11.10
N PHE A 172 0.52 3.15 11.84
CA PHE A 172 1.05 4.50 11.98
C PHE A 172 1.40 4.73 13.45
N PRO A 173 2.68 4.82 13.81
CA PRO A 173 3.10 5.13 15.16
C PRO A 173 2.60 6.53 15.54
N GLN A 174 2.19 6.70 16.80
CA GLN A 174 2.00 8.04 17.36
C GLN A 174 3.40 8.62 17.61
N LEU A 175 3.75 9.66 16.86
CA LEU A 175 5.02 10.40 16.98
C LEU A 175 4.96 11.43 18.11
#